data_AF-A0A1B7SDS9-F1
#
_entry.id   AF-A0A1B7SDS9-F1
#
_cell.length_a   1.000
_cell.length_b   1.000
_cell.length_c   1.000
_cell.angle_alpha   90.00
_cell.angle_beta   90.00
_cell.angle_gamma   90.00
#
_symmetry.space_group_name_H-M   'P 1'
#
loop_
_entity.id
_entity.type
_entity.pdbx_description
1 polymer ?
#
loop_
_entity_poly.entity_id
_entity_poly.type
_entity_poly.pdbx_seq_one_letter_code
_entity_poly.pdbx_strand_id
1 'polypeptide(L)'
;NKDKSKLAQYYINVSEFDKFLLCYVIFKLNLIKGKTLIFVNNIDRGYRLKLVLEQFGIRSCILNSELPANSRQHIVDEFNKNVYNLLIATDDTEYIKEEDEYGVSRGVDFQNVSCVLNFDLPTTAKSYVHRVGRTARSGKSGTAISFVVPTKEFGKHKPSSCVTCKKDEKILKRIVKQQVKLGFEIKPYSFDINQMEGFRYRMEDGFRAVTQVAIREARVKELKQELLTSDKLKRHFEENPQELQKLRHDKELHPSRVQQHLKRVPDYLLPEAARKNVKKIGFVPFHKQGGRGNGKKNMRGKKKNGKTDALKNFK
;
A
#
# COMPACT_ATOMS: atom_id res chain seq x y z
N ASN A 1 -30.40 -4.12 -2.40
CA ASN A 1 -30.02 -3.41 -3.64
C ASN A 1 -29.53 -1.96 -3.48
N LYS A 2 -29.41 -1.37 -2.27
CA LYS A 2 -28.92 0.01 -2.08
C LYS A 2 -27.39 0.17 -1.93
N ASP A 3 -26.64 -0.90 -1.65
CA ASP A 3 -25.18 -0.81 -1.46
C ASP A 3 -24.35 -0.98 -2.75
N LYS A 4 -24.93 -1.55 -3.82
CA LYS A 4 -24.21 -1.77 -5.08
C LYS A 4 -23.76 -0.47 -5.75
N SER A 5 -24.44 0.65 -5.51
CA SER A 5 -24.10 1.96 -6.10
C SER A 5 -22.93 2.67 -5.40
N LYS A 6 -22.37 2.12 -4.33
CA LYS A 6 -21.36 2.78 -3.51
C LYS A 6 -19.93 2.33 -3.81
N LEU A 7 -19.75 1.21 -4.51
CA LEU A 7 -18.45 0.68 -4.90
C LEU A 7 -18.17 0.98 -6.38
N ALA A 8 -17.24 1.89 -6.65
CA ALA A 8 -16.73 2.15 -7.99
C ALA A 8 -15.52 1.25 -8.27
N GLN A 9 -15.52 0.51 -9.38
CA GLN A 9 -14.45 -0.42 -9.72
C GLN A 9 -13.78 -0.02 -11.03
N TYR A 10 -12.46 0.06 -11.03
CA TYR A 10 -11.65 0.43 -12.18
C TYR A 10 -10.52 -0.57 -12.41
N TYR A 11 -10.13 -0.73 -13.67
CA TYR A 11 -8.88 -1.41 -14.03
C TYR A 11 -8.04 -0.53 -14.95
N ILE A 12 -6.72 -0.63 -14.82
CA ILE A 12 -5.76 0.12 -15.62
C ILE A 12 -4.76 -0.87 -16.18
N ASN A 13 -4.58 -0.83 -17.50
CA ASN A 13 -3.52 -1.57 -18.17
C ASN A 13 -2.20 -0.82 -18.03
N VAL A 14 -1.22 -1.43 -17.36
CA VAL A 14 0.09 -0.82 -17.08
C VAL A 14 1.21 -1.86 -17.19
N SER A 15 2.41 -1.43 -17.54
CA SER A 15 3.58 -2.30 -17.45
C SER A 15 3.95 -2.58 -15.98
N GLU A 16 4.74 -3.61 -15.72
CA GLU A 16 5.15 -3.97 -14.36
C GLU A 16 5.93 -2.85 -13.66
N PHE A 17 6.77 -2.13 -14.40
CA PHE A 17 7.50 -0.99 -13.83
C PHE A 17 6.56 0.21 -13.59
N ASP A 18 5.66 0.48 -14.53
CA ASP A 18 4.75 1.61 -14.42
C ASP A 18 3.73 1.44 -13.26
N LYS A 19 3.48 0.22 -12.77
CA LYS A 19 2.74 0.03 -11.51
C LYS A 19 3.36 0.79 -10.33
N PHE A 20 4.69 0.75 -10.22
CA PHE A 20 5.43 1.46 -9.17
C PHE A 20 5.38 2.97 -9.40
N LEU A 21 5.59 3.40 -10.63
CA LEU A 21 5.49 4.81 -11.04
C LEU A 21 4.11 5.39 -10.71
N LEU A 22 3.05 4.67 -11.09
CA LEU A 22 1.68 5.10 -10.88
C LEU A 22 1.32 5.15 -9.39
N CYS A 23 1.74 4.16 -8.60
CA CYS A 23 1.59 4.22 -7.14
C CYS A 23 2.30 5.44 -6.54
N TYR A 24 3.55 5.66 -6.94
CA TYR A 24 4.32 6.80 -6.48
C TYR A 24 3.58 8.10 -6.80
N VAL A 25 3.13 8.31 -8.05
CA VAL A 25 2.41 9.53 -8.44
C VAL A 25 1.09 9.68 -7.67
N ILE A 26 0.28 8.61 -7.58
CA ILE A 26 -1.01 8.61 -6.89
C ILE A 26 -0.87 9.06 -5.43
N PHE A 27 0.06 8.46 -4.70
CA PHE A 27 0.21 8.72 -3.27
C PHE A 27 1.03 9.99 -3.00
N LYS A 28 2.02 10.30 -3.84
CA LYS A 28 2.82 11.52 -3.64
C LYS A 28 2.02 12.78 -3.89
N LEU A 29 1.13 12.75 -4.88
CA LEU A 29 0.25 13.87 -5.20
C LEU A 29 -1.07 13.85 -4.42
N ASN A 30 -1.26 12.87 -3.51
CA ASN A 30 -2.49 12.67 -2.74
C ASN A 30 -3.75 12.65 -3.62
N LEU A 31 -3.69 11.98 -4.78
CA LEU A 31 -4.82 11.87 -5.72
C LEU A 31 -5.98 11.08 -5.09
N ILE A 32 -5.65 10.10 -4.25
CA ILE A 32 -6.62 9.32 -3.48
C ILE A 32 -6.67 9.89 -2.07
N LYS A 33 -7.87 10.27 -1.63
CA LYS A 33 -8.12 10.75 -0.27
C LYS A 33 -8.60 9.63 0.63
N GLY A 34 -8.11 9.62 1.86
CA GLY A 34 -8.51 8.66 2.88
C GLY A 34 -7.64 7.40 2.90
N LYS A 35 -8.04 6.42 3.71
CA LYS A 35 -7.26 5.21 3.93
C LYS A 35 -7.29 4.30 2.71
N THR A 36 -6.13 3.80 2.33
CA THR A 36 -5.94 2.93 1.17
C THR A 36 -5.35 1.59 1.60
N LEU A 37 -5.98 0.52 1.16
CA LEU A 37 -5.49 -0.85 1.33
C LEU A 37 -4.95 -1.34 -0.01
N ILE A 38 -3.64 -1.57 -0.09
CA ILE A 38 -2.97 -2.10 -1.27
C ILE A 38 -2.83 -3.61 -1.12
N PHE A 39 -3.24 -4.38 -2.13
CA PHE A 39 -3.01 -5.81 -2.17
C PHE A 39 -1.86 -6.20 -3.10
N VAL A 40 -1.03 -7.10 -2.59
CA VAL A 40 0.07 -7.72 -3.33
C VAL A 40 -0.02 -9.25 -3.30
N ASN A 41 0.55 -9.91 -4.31
CA ASN A 41 0.48 -11.38 -4.44
C ASN A 41 1.69 -12.10 -3.81
N ASN A 42 2.71 -11.38 -3.37
CA ASN A 42 3.94 -11.97 -2.84
C ASN A 42 4.53 -11.03 -1.77
N ILE A 43 5.09 -11.62 -0.72
CA ILE A 43 5.69 -10.95 0.44
C ILE A 43 6.86 -10.05 0.02
N ASP A 44 7.84 -10.56 -0.73
CA ASP A 44 8.98 -9.79 -1.21
C ASP A 44 8.53 -8.61 -2.06
N ARG A 45 7.45 -8.79 -2.83
CA ARG A 45 6.87 -7.71 -3.63
C ARG A 45 6.18 -6.65 -2.77
N GLY A 46 5.61 -7.04 -1.64
CA GLY A 46 5.10 -6.13 -0.61
C GLY A 46 6.22 -5.29 0.01
N TYR A 47 7.31 -5.93 0.44
CA TYR A 47 8.48 -5.23 0.98
C TYR A 47 9.12 -4.32 -0.06
N ARG A 48 9.24 -4.77 -1.31
CA ARG A 48 9.74 -3.94 -2.40
C ARG A 48 8.92 -2.67 -2.56
N LEU A 49 7.58 -2.79 -2.59
CA LEU A 49 6.69 -1.65 -2.69
C LEU A 49 6.84 -0.71 -1.48
N LYS A 50 6.89 -1.25 -0.27
CA LYS A 50 7.11 -0.49 0.98
C LYS A 50 8.41 0.33 0.89
N LEU A 51 9.54 -0.33 0.63
CA LEU A 51 10.86 0.30 0.56
C LEU A 51 10.94 1.35 -0.55
N VAL A 52 10.33 1.08 -1.72
CA VAL A 52 10.24 2.04 -2.82
C VAL A 52 9.46 3.29 -2.40
N LEU A 53 8.28 3.12 -1.78
CA LEU A 53 7.47 4.25 -1.34
C LEU A 53 8.19 5.07 -0.25
N GLU A 54 8.96 4.41 0.62
CA GLU A 54 9.79 5.06 1.64
C GLU A 54 10.90 5.93 1.03
N GLN A 55 11.46 5.57 -0.13
CA GLN A 55 12.41 6.42 -0.87
C GLN A 55 11.80 7.81 -1.18
N PHE A 56 10.50 7.85 -1.45
CA PHE A 56 9.75 9.06 -1.74
C PHE A 56 9.10 9.69 -0.49
N GLY A 57 9.40 9.18 0.70
CA GLY A 57 8.86 9.66 1.97
C GLY A 57 7.39 9.30 2.20
N ILE A 58 6.85 8.33 1.48
CA ILE A 58 5.49 7.82 1.65
C ILE A 58 5.58 6.65 2.63
N ARG A 59 4.97 6.79 3.81
CA ARG A 59 4.98 5.75 4.83
C ARG A 59 3.85 4.77 4.60
N SER A 60 4.14 3.48 4.75
CA SER A 60 3.17 2.39 4.65
C SER A 60 3.52 1.29 5.65
N CYS A 61 2.51 0.56 6.11
CA CYS A 61 2.70 -0.69 6.83
C CYS A 61 2.54 -1.87 5.90
N ILE A 62 3.16 -2.99 6.25
CA ILE A 62 3.00 -4.26 5.55
C ILE A 62 2.28 -5.25 6.49
N LEU A 63 1.32 -5.98 5.94
CA LEU A 63 0.61 -7.06 6.61
C LEU A 63 0.80 -8.32 5.78
N ASN A 64 1.58 -9.26 6.29
CA ASN A 64 1.91 -10.53 5.62
C ASN A 64 1.73 -11.71 6.60
N SER A 65 1.82 -12.94 6.10
CA SER A 65 1.60 -14.17 6.86
C SER A 65 2.76 -14.58 7.78
N GLU A 66 3.94 -14.00 7.60
CA GLU A 66 5.13 -14.35 8.40
C GLU A 66 5.16 -13.63 9.74
N LEU A 67 4.39 -12.55 9.84
CA LEU A 67 4.20 -11.84 11.10
C LEU A 67 3.32 -12.66 12.05
N PRO A 68 3.69 -12.72 13.34
CA PRO A 68 2.85 -13.34 14.36
C PRO A 68 1.43 -12.76 14.40
N ALA A 69 0.45 -13.56 14.82
CA ALA A 69 -0.95 -13.14 14.89
C ALA A 69 -1.16 -11.83 15.69
N ASN A 70 -0.48 -11.68 16.83
CA ASN A 70 -0.57 -10.48 17.67
C ASN A 70 -0.05 -9.24 16.93
N SER A 71 1.06 -9.36 16.20
CA SER A 71 1.66 -8.28 15.41
C SER A 71 0.75 -7.90 14.23
N ARG A 72 0.16 -8.90 13.56
CA ARG A 72 -0.87 -8.68 12.53
C ARG A 72 -2.06 -7.89 13.09
N GLN A 73 -2.57 -8.28 14.26
CA GLN A 73 -3.67 -7.57 14.93
C GLN A 73 -3.27 -6.13 15.30
N HIS A 74 -2.07 -5.93 15.84
CA HIS A 74 -1.56 -4.61 16.18
C HIS A 74 -1.50 -3.68 14.96
N ILE A 75 -0.99 -4.17 13.82
CA ILE A 75 -0.93 -3.41 12.57
C ILE A 75 -2.33 -3.00 12.08
N VAL A 76 -3.30 -3.91 12.18
CA VAL A 76 -4.70 -3.64 11.83
C VAL A 76 -5.28 -2.57 12.76
N ASP A 77 -5.01 -2.66 14.06
CA ASP A 77 -5.49 -1.69 15.05
C ASP A 77 -4.88 -0.30 14.80
N GLU A 78 -3.59 -0.21 14.50
CA GLU A 78 -2.92 1.04 14.14
C GLU A 78 -3.49 1.66 12.86
N PHE A 79 -3.76 0.83 11.86
CA PHE A 79 -4.43 1.26 10.62
C PHE A 79 -5.86 1.74 10.90
N ASN A 80 -6.59 1.07 11.80
CA ASN A 80 -7.93 1.46 12.20
C ASN A 80 -7.93 2.77 13.00
N LYS A 81 -6.93 2.99 13.86
CA LYS A 81 -6.65 4.22 14.62
C LYS A 81 -6.12 5.39 13.77
N ASN A 82 -5.90 5.18 12.46
CA ASN A 82 -5.34 6.16 11.52
C ASN A 82 -3.89 6.58 11.82
N VAL A 83 -3.12 5.72 12.48
CA VAL A 83 -1.65 5.92 12.59
C VAL A 83 -1.02 5.84 11.19
N TYR A 84 -1.53 4.91 10.38
CA TYR A 84 -1.15 4.75 8.98
C TYR A 84 -2.37 4.87 8.07
N ASN A 85 -2.20 5.61 6.97
CA ASN A 85 -3.23 5.74 5.94
C ASN A 85 -3.05 4.74 4.78
N LEU A 86 -1.88 4.09 4.71
CA LEU A 86 -1.52 3.16 3.66
C LEU A 86 -1.09 1.83 4.26
N LEU A 87 -1.81 0.77 3.93
CA LEU A 87 -1.51 -0.60 4.35
C LEU A 87 -1.32 -1.48 3.12
N ILE A 88 -0.18 -2.17 3.04
CA ILE A 88 0.14 -3.15 2.00
C ILE A 88 -0.13 -4.53 2.58
N ALA A 89 -1.06 -5.28 2.02
CA ALA A 89 -1.42 -6.62 2.49
C ALA A 89 -1.08 -7.67 1.44
N THR A 90 -0.53 -8.81 1.87
CA THR A 90 -0.39 -10.00 1.01
C THR A 90 -1.63 -10.88 1.12
N ASP A 91 -1.96 -11.57 0.03
CA ASP A 91 -3.08 -12.52 -0.04
C ASP A 91 -2.70 -13.93 0.44
N ASP A 92 -1.48 -14.11 0.95
CA ASP A 92 -0.90 -15.43 1.22
C ASP A 92 -1.75 -16.22 2.22
N THR A 93 -2.18 -17.39 1.76
CA THR A 93 -2.78 -18.45 2.56
C THR A 93 -1.83 -19.62 2.77
N GLU A 94 -0.61 -19.59 2.19
CA GLU A 94 0.32 -20.73 2.15
C GLU A 94 0.83 -21.17 3.53
N TYR A 95 0.86 -20.26 4.51
CA TYR A 95 1.36 -20.55 5.86
C TYR A 95 0.26 -20.84 6.89
N ILE A 96 -0.99 -20.96 6.44
CA ILE A 96 -2.13 -21.14 7.32
C ILE A 96 -2.43 -22.63 7.40
N LYS A 97 -2.02 -23.25 8.51
CA LYS A 97 -2.49 -24.58 8.90
C LYS A 97 -4.02 -24.51 9.03
N GLU A 98 -4.70 -25.59 8.66
CA GLU A 98 -6.17 -25.67 8.54
C GLU A 98 -6.96 -25.21 9.78
N GLU A 99 -6.30 -25.08 10.95
CA GLU A 99 -6.91 -24.63 12.21
C GLU A 99 -6.90 -23.11 12.44
N ASP A 100 -6.09 -22.33 11.69
CA ASP A 100 -6.05 -20.87 11.81
C ASP A 100 -7.02 -20.22 10.80
N GLU A 101 -8.29 -20.10 11.16
CA GLU A 101 -9.37 -19.60 10.29
C GLU A 101 -9.19 -18.13 9.78
N TYR A 102 -8.13 -17.44 10.20
CA TYR A 102 -7.84 -16.05 9.88
C TYR A 102 -6.70 -15.90 8.85
N GLY A 103 -7.10 -15.87 7.57
CA GLY A 103 -6.28 -15.34 6.47
C GLY A 103 -5.66 -13.97 6.81
N VAL A 104 -4.47 -13.67 6.30
CA VAL A 104 -3.79 -12.36 6.49
C VAL A 104 -4.71 -11.17 6.21
N SER A 105 -5.61 -11.31 5.24
CA SER A 105 -6.62 -10.31 4.88
C SER A 105 -8.08 -10.78 5.02
N ARG A 106 -8.30 -12.07 5.34
CA ARG A 106 -9.65 -12.67 5.48
C ARG A 106 -10.00 -12.76 6.97
N GLY A 107 -11.25 -12.47 7.32
CA GLY A 107 -11.65 -12.35 8.73
C GLY A 107 -11.19 -11.05 9.42
N VAL A 108 -10.27 -10.29 8.82
CA VAL A 108 -9.83 -8.99 9.34
C VAL A 108 -10.79 -7.86 8.97
N ASP A 109 -11.21 -7.06 9.96
CA ASP A 109 -12.04 -5.87 9.75
C ASP A 109 -11.22 -4.59 9.62
N PHE A 110 -11.11 -4.10 8.38
CA PHE A 110 -10.49 -2.82 8.08
C PHE A 110 -11.54 -1.72 8.05
N GLN A 111 -11.46 -0.80 8.98
CA GLN A 111 -12.44 0.27 9.14
C GLN A 111 -12.08 1.48 8.30
N ASN A 112 -13.09 2.12 7.69
CA ASN A 112 -12.95 3.39 6.96
C ASN A 112 -11.96 3.35 5.78
N VAL A 113 -11.81 2.19 5.14
CA VAL A 113 -11.07 2.08 3.88
C VAL A 113 -11.83 2.83 2.80
N SER A 114 -11.19 3.83 2.21
CA SER A 114 -11.75 4.64 1.12
C SER A 114 -11.40 4.02 -0.24
N CYS A 115 -10.18 3.49 -0.36
CA CYS A 115 -9.72 2.86 -1.60
C CYS A 115 -9.10 1.48 -1.35
N VAL A 116 -9.41 0.53 -2.21
CA VAL A 116 -8.67 -0.72 -2.37
C VAL A 116 -7.88 -0.64 -3.65
N LEU A 117 -6.57 -0.85 -3.59
CA LEU A 117 -5.68 -0.89 -4.74
C LEU A 117 -5.13 -2.31 -4.91
N ASN A 118 -5.60 -3.04 -5.91
CA ASN A 118 -4.96 -4.27 -6.34
C ASN A 118 -3.71 -3.92 -7.14
N PHE A 119 -2.56 -3.80 -6.47
CA PHE A 119 -1.29 -3.54 -7.14
C PHE A 119 -0.94 -4.70 -8.08
N ASP A 120 -1.15 -5.93 -7.60
CA ASP A 120 -1.31 -7.05 -8.51
C ASP A 120 -2.76 -7.48 -8.54
N LEU A 121 -3.20 -7.88 -9.72
CA LEU A 121 -4.46 -8.55 -9.88
C LEU A 121 -4.44 -9.86 -9.06
N PRO A 122 -5.51 -10.17 -8.29
CA PRO A 122 -5.62 -11.44 -7.59
C PRO A 122 -5.61 -12.60 -8.58
N THR A 123 -5.15 -13.78 -8.14
CA THR A 123 -5.06 -14.99 -8.97
C THR A 123 -6.42 -15.63 -9.28
N THR A 124 -7.47 -15.29 -8.51
CA THR A 124 -8.83 -15.79 -8.70
C THR A 124 -9.87 -14.67 -8.58
N ALA A 125 -11.00 -14.86 -9.27
CA ALA A 125 -12.11 -13.92 -9.21
C ALA A 125 -12.84 -13.92 -7.85
N LYS A 126 -12.80 -15.04 -7.10
CA LYS A 126 -13.25 -15.10 -5.70
C LYS A 126 -12.39 -14.20 -4.79
N SER A 127 -11.06 -14.28 -4.90
CA SER A 127 -10.15 -13.40 -4.16
C SER A 127 -10.39 -11.93 -4.50
N TYR A 128 -10.68 -11.60 -5.76
CA TYR A 128 -11.05 -10.24 -6.15
C TYR A 128 -12.24 -9.70 -5.36
N VAL A 129 -13.34 -10.46 -5.25
CA VAL A 129 -14.52 -10.06 -4.45
C VAL A 129 -14.13 -9.80 -3.00
N HIS A 130 -13.29 -10.65 -2.40
CA HIS A 130 -12.86 -10.49 -1.02
C HIS A 130 -12.00 -9.23 -0.79
N ARG A 131 -11.14 -8.89 -1.75
CA ARG A 131 -10.29 -7.69 -1.70
C ARG A 131 -11.13 -6.41 -1.83
N VAL A 132 -11.96 -6.31 -2.87
CA VAL A 132 -12.78 -5.10 -3.09
C VAL A 132 -13.85 -4.93 -2.02
N GLY A 133 -14.30 -6.03 -1.40
CA GLY A 133 -15.19 -6.02 -0.25
C GLY A 133 -14.57 -5.47 1.04
N ARG A 134 -13.30 -5.02 1.04
CA ARG A 134 -12.67 -4.29 2.17
C ARG A 134 -13.00 -2.79 2.17
N THR A 135 -13.52 -2.25 1.07
CA THR A 135 -14.01 -0.85 0.98
C THR A 135 -15.53 -0.81 0.81
N ALA A 136 -16.10 0.38 0.71
CA ALA A 136 -17.54 0.63 0.58
C ALA A 136 -18.39 -0.02 1.69
N ARG A 137 -17.83 -0.11 2.91
CA ARG A 137 -18.50 -0.66 4.10
C ARG A 137 -19.23 0.43 4.90
N SER A 138 -20.14 -0.02 5.77
CA SER A 138 -20.86 0.85 6.73
C SER A 138 -21.53 2.05 6.08
N GLY A 139 -22.11 1.83 4.89
CA GLY A 139 -22.84 2.83 4.13
C GLY A 139 -21.99 3.90 3.43
N LYS A 140 -20.66 3.82 3.48
CA LYS A 140 -19.74 4.75 2.78
C LYS A 140 -19.49 4.32 1.34
N SER A 141 -19.15 5.29 0.49
CA SER A 141 -18.64 5.03 -0.85
C SER A 141 -17.19 4.56 -0.80
N GLY A 142 -16.81 3.72 -1.75
CA GLY A 142 -15.46 3.18 -1.86
C GLY A 142 -15.05 3.00 -3.31
N THR A 143 -13.75 3.07 -3.55
CA THR A 143 -13.17 2.85 -4.88
C THR A 143 -12.26 1.63 -4.86
N ALA A 144 -12.37 0.77 -5.87
CA ALA A 144 -11.43 -0.30 -6.13
C ALA A 144 -10.69 -0.03 -7.44
N ILE A 145 -9.36 -0.01 -7.39
CA ILE A 145 -8.49 0.18 -8.55
C ILE A 145 -7.66 -1.08 -8.72
N SER A 146 -7.56 -1.61 -9.94
CA SER A 146 -6.77 -2.81 -10.22
C SER A 146 -5.80 -2.58 -11.35
N PHE A 147 -4.52 -2.83 -11.09
CA PHE A 147 -3.53 -2.85 -12.15
C PHE A 147 -3.54 -4.21 -12.85
N VAL A 148 -3.43 -4.15 -14.17
CA VAL A 148 -3.46 -5.31 -15.06
C VAL A 148 -2.25 -5.18 -15.97
N VAL A 149 -1.39 -6.19 -15.99
CA VAL A 149 -0.27 -6.23 -16.94
C VAL A 149 -0.73 -6.87 -18.24
N PRO A 150 -0.72 -6.16 -19.37
CA PRO A 150 -0.99 -6.77 -20.66
C PRO A 150 0.02 -7.88 -20.96
N THR A 151 -0.42 -8.95 -21.63
CA THR A 151 0.44 -10.12 -21.89
C THR A 151 1.71 -9.73 -22.66
N LYS A 152 1.60 -8.73 -23.54
CA LYS A 152 2.73 -8.17 -24.31
C LYS A 152 3.76 -7.40 -23.47
N GLU A 153 3.38 -6.88 -22.30
CA GLU A 153 4.28 -6.12 -21.41
C GLU A 153 4.93 -6.99 -20.34
N PHE A 154 4.43 -8.21 -20.15
CA PHE A 154 4.94 -9.15 -19.16
C PHE A 154 6.42 -9.49 -19.42
N GLY A 155 7.24 -9.43 -18.37
CA GLY A 155 8.65 -9.83 -18.42
C GLY A 155 9.62 -8.83 -19.07
N LYS A 156 9.13 -7.72 -19.65
CA LYS A 156 10.00 -6.70 -20.27
C LYS A 156 10.96 -6.04 -19.27
N HIS A 157 10.50 -5.81 -18.04
CA HIS A 157 11.34 -5.30 -16.97
C HIS A 157 11.54 -6.38 -15.90
N LYS A 158 12.59 -7.20 -16.08
CA LYS A 158 12.90 -8.34 -15.20
C LYS A 158 12.89 -7.98 -13.70
N PRO A 159 13.49 -6.84 -13.26
CA PRO A 159 13.54 -6.54 -11.84
C PRO A 159 12.17 -6.28 -11.20
N SER A 160 11.17 -5.79 -11.93
CA SER A 160 9.82 -5.53 -11.38
C SER A 160 8.82 -6.65 -11.65
N SER A 161 9.20 -7.66 -12.45
CA SER A 161 8.28 -8.70 -12.91
C SER A 161 7.74 -9.55 -11.77
N CYS A 162 6.46 -9.91 -11.84
CA CYS A 162 5.83 -10.85 -10.91
C CYS A 162 5.17 -11.98 -11.69
N VAL A 163 5.48 -13.24 -11.34
CA VAL A 163 5.04 -14.43 -12.10
C VAL A 163 3.52 -14.49 -12.28
N THR A 164 2.75 -14.01 -11.30
CA THR A 164 1.28 -14.01 -11.36
C THR A 164 0.74 -13.14 -12.50
N CYS A 165 1.46 -12.07 -12.86
CA CYS A 165 1.05 -11.11 -13.88
C CYS A 165 0.95 -11.72 -15.28
N LYS A 166 1.64 -12.84 -15.54
CA LYS A 166 1.56 -13.59 -16.81
C LYS A 166 0.12 -13.95 -17.19
N LYS A 167 -0.77 -14.09 -16.20
CA LYS A 167 -2.16 -14.53 -16.39
C LYS A 167 -3.18 -13.39 -16.21
N ASP A 168 -2.74 -12.14 -16.02
CA ASP A 168 -3.59 -11.01 -15.67
C ASP A 168 -4.78 -10.83 -16.63
N GLU A 169 -4.56 -10.78 -17.94
CA GLU A 169 -5.65 -10.61 -18.92
C GLU A 169 -6.69 -11.74 -18.85
N LYS A 170 -6.24 -12.98 -18.64
CA LYS A 170 -7.14 -14.15 -18.52
C LYS A 170 -7.96 -14.06 -17.23
N ILE A 171 -7.33 -13.66 -16.13
CA ILE A 171 -8.00 -13.53 -14.84
C ILE A 171 -8.95 -12.33 -14.83
N LEU A 172 -8.58 -11.21 -15.44
CA LEU A 172 -9.45 -10.03 -15.60
C LEU A 172 -10.76 -10.41 -16.31
N LYS A 173 -10.68 -11.17 -17.42
CA LYS A 173 -11.90 -11.65 -18.12
C LYS A 173 -12.83 -12.44 -17.20
N ARG A 174 -12.27 -13.30 -16.34
CA ARG A 174 -13.04 -14.08 -15.34
C ARG A 174 -13.63 -13.17 -14.26
N ILE A 175 -12.85 -12.21 -13.77
CA ILE A 175 -13.28 -11.22 -12.78
C ILE A 175 -14.44 -10.38 -13.32
N VAL A 176 -14.32 -9.83 -14.53
CA VAL A 176 -15.37 -9.03 -15.18
C VAL A 176 -16.65 -9.85 -15.32
N LYS A 177 -16.55 -11.09 -15.83
CA LYS A 177 -17.73 -11.99 -15.94
C LYS A 177 -18.41 -12.24 -14.59
N GLN A 178 -17.63 -12.43 -13.52
CA GLN A 178 -18.18 -12.63 -12.18
C GLN A 178 -18.78 -11.34 -11.59
N GLN A 179 -18.14 -10.18 -11.76
CA GLN A 179 -18.67 -8.90 -11.29
C GLN A 179 -19.98 -8.53 -11.98
N VAL A 180 -20.09 -8.77 -13.29
CA VAL A 180 -21.34 -8.57 -14.05
C VAL A 180 -22.48 -9.44 -13.49
N LYS A 181 -22.21 -10.71 -13.16
CA LYS A 181 -23.20 -11.58 -12.49
C LYS A 181 -23.63 -11.06 -11.11
N LEU A 182 -22.73 -10.40 -10.39
CA LEU A 182 -23.04 -9.76 -9.11
C LEU A 182 -23.73 -8.39 -9.28
N GLY A 183 -23.90 -7.91 -10.51
CA GLY A 183 -24.51 -6.62 -10.83
C GLY A 183 -23.56 -5.43 -10.67
N PHE A 184 -22.25 -5.65 -10.79
CA PHE A 184 -21.22 -4.62 -10.78
C PHE A 184 -20.59 -4.46 -12.17
N GLU A 185 -20.12 -3.24 -12.44
CA GLU A 185 -19.37 -2.90 -13.65
C GLU A 185 -17.94 -2.53 -13.25
N ILE A 186 -16.95 -3.02 -14.01
CA ILE A 186 -15.55 -2.61 -13.87
C ILE A 186 -15.17 -1.76 -15.08
N LYS A 187 -14.83 -0.50 -14.83
CA LYS A 187 -14.56 0.46 -15.90
C LYS A 187 -13.07 0.52 -16.23
N PRO A 188 -12.68 0.55 -17.51
CA PRO A 188 -11.30 0.89 -17.86
C PRO A 188 -11.01 2.32 -17.42
N TYR A 189 -9.79 2.54 -16.91
CA TYR A 189 -9.28 3.87 -16.63
C TYR A 189 -7.93 4.04 -17.34
N SER A 190 -7.81 5.10 -18.14
CA SER A 190 -6.58 5.47 -18.83
C SER A 190 -5.89 6.60 -18.07
N PHE A 191 -4.63 6.41 -17.72
CA PHE A 191 -3.77 7.48 -17.23
C PHE A 191 -2.99 8.09 -18.40
N ASP A 192 -2.83 9.41 -18.39
CA ASP A 192 -1.94 10.10 -19.33
C ASP A 192 -0.49 9.84 -18.94
N ILE A 193 0.14 8.92 -19.67
CA ILE A 193 1.53 8.49 -19.43
C ILE A 193 2.50 9.66 -19.63
N ASN A 194 2.20 10.60 -20.53
CA ASN A 194 3.08 11.73 -20.85
C ASN A 194 3.32 12.62 -19.62
N GLN A 195 2.30 12.75 -18.76
CA GLN A 195 2.41 13.52 -17.51
C GLN A 195 3.23 12.78 -16.44
N MET A 196 3.42 11.47 -16.60
CA MET A 196 4.19 10.62 -15.68
C MET A 196 5.65 10.48 -16.11
N GLU A 197 6.00 10.78 -17.37
CA GLU A 197 7.37 10.69 -17.86
C GLU A 197 8.34 11.57 -17.06
N GLY A 198 7.89 12.75 -16.63
CA GLY A 198 8.68 13.61 -15.73
C GLY A 198 8.98 12.96 -14.36
N PHE A 199 8.18 11.99 -13.93
CA PHE A 199 8.40 11.24 -12.68
C PHE A 199 9.18 9.95 -12.90
N ARG A 200 9.32 9.47 -14.14
CA ARG A 200 9.94 8.18 -14.49
C ARG A 200 11.38 8.10 -14.01
N TYR A 201 12.22 9.10 -14.30
CA TYR A 201 13.63 9.08 -13.89
C TYR A 201 13.80 8.97 -12.36
N ARG A 202 12.97 9.70 -11.60
CA ARG A 202 13.00 9.64 -10.12
C ARG A 202 12.54 8.30 -9.60
N MET A 203 11.54 7.73 -10.28
CA MET A 203 11.07 6.39 -9.98
C MET A 203 12.18 5.38 -10.23
N GLU A 204 12.94 5.48 -11.32
CA GLU A 204 14.10 4.62 -11.58
C GLU A 204 15.17 4.74 -10.49
N ASP A 205 15.52 5.97 -10.07
CA ASP A 205 16.53 6.19 -9.03
C ASP A 205 16.10 5.57 -7.69
N GLY A 206 14.85 5.80 -7.28
CA GLY A 206 14.29 5.19 -6.07
C GLY A 206 14.17 3.68 -6.18
N PHE A 207 13.84 3.16 -7.36
CA PHE A 207 13.68 1.73 -7.60
C PHE A 207 15.02 0.99 -7.58
N ARG A 208 16.10 1.58 -8.14
CA ARG A 208 17.45 1.01 -8.14
C ARG A 208 18.03 0.89 -6.72
N ALA A 209 17.64 1.79 -5.81
CA ALA A 209 18.03 1.72 -4.40
C ALA A 209 17.40 0.55 -3.62
N VAL A 210 16.37 -0.10 -4.18
CA VAL A 210 15.66 -1.22 -3.55
C VAL A 210 16.06 -2.52 -4.25
N THR A 211 17.15 -3.11 -3.78
CA THR A 211 17.69 -4.38 -4.26
C THR A 211 17.02 -5.58 -3.58
N GLN A 212 17.22 -6.79 -4.12
CA GLN A 212 16.75 -8.02 -3.46
C GLN A 212 17.41 -8.25 -2.10
N VAL A 213 18.67 -7.83 -1.95
CA VAL A 213 19.38 -7.88 -0.66
C VAL A 213 18.70 -6.95 0.35
N ALA A 214 18.39 -5.71 -0.04
CA ALA A 214 17.69 -4.76 0.82
C ALA A 214 16.29 -5.25 1.23
N ILE A 215 15.57 -5.92 0.31
CA ILE A 215 14.26 -6.53 0.61
C ILE A 215 14.42 -7.64 1.66
N ARG A 216 15.38 -8.55 1.46
CA ARG A 216 15.65 -9.66 2.38
C ARG A 216 16.04 -9.15 3.76
N GLU A 217 16.93 -8.15 3.83
CA GLU A 217 17.36 -7.55 5.11
C GLU A 217 16.20 -6.86 5.83
N ALA A 218 15.37 -6.10 5.11
CA ALA A 218 14.20 -5.45 5.70
C ALA A 218 13.20 -6.46 6.30
N ARG A 219 12.97 -7.57 5.60
CA ARG A 219 12.11 -8.67 6.05
C ARG A 219 12.68 -9.37 7.29
N VAL A 220 13.98 -9.72 7.27
CA VAL A 220 14.67 -10.32 8.42
C VAL A 220 14.64 -9.40 9.64
N LYS A 221 14.87 -8.09 9.45
CA LYS A 221 14.82 -7.11 10.53
C LYS A 221 13.44 -7.01 11.17
N GLU A 222 12.38 -6.99 10.37
CA GLU A 222 11.01 -6.91 10.89
C GLU A 222 10.70 -8.16 11.73
N LEU A 223 10.97 -9.36 11.20
CA LEU A 223 10.79 -10.62 11.94
C LEU A 223 11.61 -10.67 13.22
N LYS A 224 12.85 -10.19 13.17
CA LYS A 224 13.73 -10.13 14.33
C LYS A 224 13.25 -9.16 15.40
N GLN A 225 12.73 -8.00 15.02
CA GLN A 225 12.11 -7.08 15.96
C GLN A 225 10.92 -7.74 16.65
N GLU A 226 10.10 -8.48 15.90
CA GLU A 226 8.99 -9.26 16.46
C GLU A 226 9.44 -10.41 17.39
N LEU A 227 10.55 -11.08 17.08
CA LEU A 227 11.13 -12.09 17.96
C LEU A 227 11.60 -11.49 19.29
N LEU A 228 12.20 -10.30 19.25
CA LEU A 228 12.69 -9.59 20.44
C LEU A 228 11.55 -9.05 21.32
N THR A 229 10.41 -8.71 20.73
CA THR A 229 9.23 -8.20 21.45
C THR A 229 8.28 -9.32 21.90
N SER A 230 8.52 -10.57 21.48
CA SER A 230 7.66 -11.71 21.80
C SER A 230 7.75 -12.12 23.27
N ASP A 231 6.64 -11.99 23.99
CA ASP A 231 6.51 -12.46 25.38
C ASP A 231 6.72 -13.97 25.51
N LYS A 232 6.37 -14.76 24.47
CA LYS A 232 6.55 -16.22 24.47
C LYS A 232 8.03 -16.62 24.49
N LEU A 233 8.86 -15.88 23.76
CA LEU A 233 10.29 -16.14 23.66
C LEU A 233 11.10 -15.48 24.77
N LYS A 234 10.45 -14.62 25.57
CA LYS A 234 11.09 -13.95 26.69
C LYS A 234 11.73 -14.94 27.66
N ARG A 235 11.00 -16.01 28.03
CA ARG A 235 11.52 -17.09 28.89
C ARG A 235 12.67 -17.85 28.22
N HIS A 236 12.56 -18.17 26.93
CA HIS A 236 13.62 -18.83 26.17
C HIS A 236 14.92 -18.01 26.14
N PHE A 237 14.81 -16.68 26.01
CA PHE A 237 15.96 -15.77 26.04
C PHE A 237 16.49 -15.50 27.45
N GLU A 238 15.65 -15.61 28.49
CA GLU A 238 16.09 -15.62 29.89
C GLU A 238 16.94 -16.86 30.19
N GLU A 239 16.56 -18.03 29.66
CA GLU A 239 17.30 -19.29 29.77
C GLU A 239 18.55 -19.33 28.85
N ASN A 240 18.51 -18.64 27.70
CA ASN A 240 19.58 -18.63 26.70
C ASN A 240 20.07 -17.20 26.37
N PRO A 241 20.75 -16.52 27.31
CA PRO A 241 21.14 -15.11 27.14
C PRO A 241 22.11 -14.90 25.96
N GLN A 242 22.89 -15.92 25.61
CA GLN A 242 23.82 -15.87 24.47
C GLN A 242 23.08 -15.76 23.12
N GLU A 243 21.90 -16.38 22.97
CA GLU A 243 21.11 -16.30 21.75
C GLU A 243 20.49 -14.91 21.57
N LEU A 244 20.00 -14.33 22.66
CA LEU A 244 19.53 -12.95 22.67
C LEU A 244 20.66 -11.98 22.29
N GLN A 245 21.87 -12.21 22.79
CA GLN A 245 23.03 -11.40 22.46
C GLN A 245 23.41 -11.54 20.97
N LYS A 246 23.48 -12.77 20.45
CA LYS A 246 23.69 -13.02 19.00
C LYS A 246 22.65 -12.30 18.15
N LEU A 247 21.38 -12.40 18.54
CA LEU A 247 20.29 -11.72 17.86
C LEU A 247 20.51 -10.20 17.93
N ARG A 248 20.84 -9.60 19.08
CA ARG A 248 21.07 -8.15 19.17
C ARG A 248 22.27 -7.65 18.36
N HIS A 249 23.32 -8.44 18.20
CA HIS A 249 24.55 -8.03 17.50
C HIS A 249 24.52 -8.23 15.99
N ASP A 250 23.61 -9.05 15.49
CA ASP A 250 23.39 -9.21 14.06
C ASP A 250 22.79 -7.91 13.47
N LYS A 251 23.60 -7.13 12.75
CA LYS A 251 23.21 -5.84 12.17
C LYS A 251 22.99 -5.98 10.67
N GLU A 252 22.10 -5.16 10.12
CA GLU A 252 21.92 -5.06 8.67
C GLU A 252 23.27 -4.73 8.01
N LEU A 253 23.66 -5.55 7.02
CA LEU A 253 24.92 -5.35 6.29
C LEU A 253 24.74 -4.28 5.21
N HIS A 254 23.56 -4.22 4.58
CA HIS A 254 23.25 -3.33 3.46
C HIS A 254 21.88 -2.64 3.61
N PRO A 255 21.69 -1.79 4.64
CA PRO A 255 20.43 -1.10 4.85
C PRO A 255 20.08 -0.24 3.64
N SER A 256 18.82 -0.28 3.19
CA SER A 256 18.34 0.58 2.12
C SER A 256 18.43 2.05 2.55
N ARG A 257 19.45 2.76 2.07
CA ARG A 257 19.64 4.17 2.41
C ARG A 257 18.61 5.01 1.66
N VAL A 258 17.68 5.62 2.40
CA VAL A 258 16.69 6.52 1.82
C VAL A 258 17.37 7.79 1.29
N GLN A 259 17.25 8.02 -0.02
CA GLN A 259 17.81 9.20 -0.67
C GLN A 259 16.99 10.44 -0.30
N GLN A 260 17.60 11.37 0.46
CA GLN A 260 16.85 12.52 1.01
C GLN A 260 16.24 13.41 -0.08
N HIS A 261 16.94 13.59 -1.22
CA HIS A 261 16.46 14.41 -2.32
C HIS A 261 15.22 13.83 -3.01
N LEU A 262 15.02 12.50 -2.97
CA LEU A 262 13.83 11.85 -3.52
C LEU A 262 12.57 12.11 -2.68
N LYS A 263 12.70 12.62 -1.45
CA LYS A 263 11.53 12.96 -0.62
C LYS A 263 10.79 14.20 -1.10
N ARG A 264 11.46 15.17 -1.73
CA ARG A 264 10.81 16.40 -2.24
C ARG A 264 10.49 16.23 -3.71
N VAL A 265 9.31 16.68 -4.15
CA VAL A 265 9.00 16.75 -5.59
C VAL A 265 9.46 18.09 -6.13
N PRO A 266 10.31 18.13 -7.17
CA PRO A 266 10.64 19.38 -7.85
C PRO A 266 9.41 20.07 -8.43
N ASP A 267 9.36 21.41 -8.34
CA ASP A 267 8.16 22.19 -8.69
C ASP A 267 7.77 22.08 -10.17
N TYR A 268 8.75 21.87 -11.05
CA TYR A 268 8.50 21.69 -12.49
C TYR A 268 7.75 20.39 -12.82
N LEU A 269 7.82 19.37 -11.96
CA LEU A 269 7.06 18.12 -12.14
C LEU A 269 5.62 18.19 -11.64
N LEU A 270 5.29 19.19 -10.82
CA LEU A 270 3.94 19.32 -10.29
C LEU A 270 3.01 19.90 -11.36
N PRO A 271 1.80 19.34 -11.54
CA PRO A 271 0.75 19.98 -12.35
C PRO A 271 0.47 21.40 -11.87
N GLU A 272 0.05 22.31 -12.75
CA GLU A 272 -0.20 23.72 -12.39
C GLU A 272 -1.15 23.88 -11.20
N ALA A 273 -2.17 23.04 -11.10
CA ALA A 273 -3.10 23.00 -9.97
C ALA A 273 -2.42 22.62 -8.63
N ALA A 274 -1.37 21.78 -8.68
CA ALA A 274 -0.59 21.38 -7.52
C ALA A 274 0.49 22.42 -7.17
N ARG A 275 1.07 23.12 -8.16
CA ARG A 275 2.05 24.22 -7.94
C ARG A 275 1.48 25.34 -7.06
N LYS A 276 0.19 25.66 -7.20
CA LYS A 276 -0.50 26.67 -6.37
C LYS A 276 -0.65 26.26 -4.90
N ASN A 277 -0.57 24.96 -4.57
CA ASN A 277 -0.78 24.40 -3.22
C ASN A 277 0.51 23.91 -2.53
N VAL A 278 1.69 24.16 -3.11
CA VAL A 278 2.99 23.65 -2.61
C VAL A 278 3.26 24.00 -1.15
N LYS A 279 2.75 25.14 -0.65
CA LYS A 279 2.85 25.54 0.76
C LYS A 279 2.20 24.58 1.77
N LYS A 280 1.34 23.64 1.32
CA LYS A 280 0.74 22.57 2.17
C LYS A 280 1.35 21.18 1.95
N ILE A 281 2.31 21.05 1.03
CA ILE A 281 3.03 19.79 0.77
C ILE A 281 4.34 19.74 1.58
N GLY A 282 4.50 20.66 2.53
CA GLY A 282 5.59 20.71 3.49
C GLY A 282 5.34 19.76 4.66
N PHE A 283 6.24 18.79 4.81
CA PHE A 283 6.81 18.30 6.06
C PHE A 283 6.07 18.77 7.34
N VAL A 284 5.31 17.89 7.98
CA VAL A 284 4.91 18.05 9.38
C VAL A 284 6.15 17.66 10.21
N PRO A 285 6.88 18.59 10.83
CA PRO A 285 7.93 18.23 11.76
C PRO A 285 7.29 17.52 12.95
N PHE A 286 7.90 16.40 13.38
CA PHE A 286 7.49 15.70 14.58
C PHE A 286 7.65 16.64 15.79
N HIS A 287 6.54 17.12 16.34
CA HIS A 287 6.56 17.65 17.70
C HIS A 287 6.61 16.45 18.66
N LYS A 288 7.72 16.33 19.39
CA LYS A 288 7.73 15.61 20.67
C LYS A 288 6.64 16.24 21.54
N GLN A 289 5.67 15.45 22.01
CA GLN A 289 4.83 15.88 23.12
C GLN A 289 5.73 16.01 24.36
N GLY A 290 6.15 17.23 24.64
CA GLY A 290 6.68 17.70 25.91
C GLY A 290 5.97 19.02 26.20
N GLY A 291 5.27 19.09 27.34
CA GLY A 291 4.16 20.01 27.53
C GLY A 291 4.48 21.48 27.86
N ARG A 292 3.36 22.15 28.21
CA ARG A 292 3.15 23.50 28.79
C ARG A 292 2.86 24.64 27.80
N GLY A 293 1.71 25.28 27.99
CA GLY A 293 1.56 26.72 27.72
C GLY A 293 0.30 27.16 26.96
N ASN A 294 -0.74 27.54 27.73
CA ASN A 294 -1.88 28.42 27.43
C ASN A 294 -2.03 29.13 26.07
N GLY A 295 -3.26 29.13 25.55
CA GLY A 295 -3.73 30.13 24.59
C GLY A 295 -5.16 29.90 24.05
N LYS A 296 -6.18 30.43 24.74
CA LYS A 296 -7.56 30.59 24.24
C LYS A 296 -7.63 31.53 23.02
N LYS A 297 -8.36 31.17 21.96
CA LYS A 297 -9.44 31.99 21.33
C LYS A 297 -10.13 31.32 20.12
N ASN A 298 -11.41 31.01 20.32
CA ASN A 298 -12.61 31.24 19.51
C ASN A 298 -12.64 31.13 17.95
N MET A 299 -13.56 30.23 17.53
CA MET A 299 -14.73 30.43 16.65
C MET A 299 -14.68 30.22 15.11
N ARG A 300 -15.67 29.39 14.71
CA ARG A 300 -16.59 29.46 13.55
C ARG A 300 -16.12 29.02 12.16
N GLY A 301 -16.49 27.77 11.82
CA GLY A 301 -17.54 27.47 10.85
C GLY A 301 -17.24 27.55 9.34
N LYS A 302 -17.24 26.39 8.67
CA LYS A 302 -18.14 26.09 7.54
C LYS A 302 -17.92 24.66 7.02
N LYS A 303 -18.95 23.81 7.16
CA LYS A 303 -19.12 22.57 6.40
C LYS A 303 -19.27 22.92 4.92
N LYS A 304 -18.49 22.30 4.04
CA LYS A 304 -18.86 22.11 2.63
C LYS A 304 -18.64 20.64 2.26
N ASN A 305 -19.75 19.90 2.25
CA ASN A 305 -19.88 18.66 1.51
C ASN A 305 -19.75 18.97 0.02
N GLY A 306 -18.71 18.48 -0.63
CA GLY A 306 -18.56 18.51 -2.07
C GLY A 306 -18.09 17.15 -2.54
N LYS A 307 -18.98 16.40 -3.20
CA LYS A 307 -18.63 15.21 -3.99
C LYS A 307 -17.69 15.65 -5.11
N THR A 308 -16.39 15.53 -4.92
CA THR A 308 -15.41 15.70 -5.99
C THR A 308 -14.87 14.33 -6.35
N ASP A 309 -15.29 13.86 -7.52
CA ASP A 309 -14.76 12.70 -8.22
C ASP A 309 -13.25 12.87 -8.40
N ALA A 310 -12.46 12.01 -7.76
CA ALA A 310 -11.01 12.18 -7.57
C ALA A 310 -10.20 12.11 -8.87
N LEU A 311 -10.83 11.73 -9.98
CA LEU A 311 -10.19 11.44 -11.26
C LEU A 311 -10.60 12.40 -12.39
N LYS A 312 -11.45 13.40 -12.13
CA LYS A 312 -11.95 14.32 -13.17
C LYS A 312 -10.98 15.43 -13.58
N ASN A 313 -9.89 15.66 -12.84
CA ASN A 313 -8.99 16.79 -13.08
C ASN A 313 -7.86 16.51 -14.09
N PHE A 314 -7.99 15.50 -14.95
CA PHE A 314 -6.98 15.12 -15.93
C PHE A 314 -7.55 14.81 -17.32
N LYS A 315 -8.60 15.54 -17.73
CA LYS A 315 -8.91 15.71 -19.15
C LYS A 315 -8.22 16.95 -19.68
#